data_AF-A0A6J1P9K7-F1
#
_entry.id   AF-A0A6J1P9K7-F1
#
_cell.length_a   1.000
_cell.length_b   1.000
_cell.length_c   1.000
_cell.angle_alpha   90.00
_cell.angle_beta   90.00
_cell.angle_gamma   90.00
#
_symmetry.space_group_name_H-M   'P 1'
#
loop_
_entity.id
_entity.type
_entity.pdbx_description
1 polymer ?
#
loop_
_entity_poly.entity_id
_entity_poly.type
_entity_poly.pdbx_seq_one_letter_code
_entity_poly.pdbx_strand_id
1 'polypeptide(L)'
;VLFILEFELSVVLKSIRSGEAVWFGCEVSKRFERKNGLEDLDAHDYRLVFNTDVQVGLPKADRLLYGDSCMTHAMVFTAAATDADGKATKFRVENSYSDKEYDKGYLLLTEPWFREFVFEVVVDKKHVPQAVLDVFAQEPTVLPAWDPMGTLACPVH
;
A
#
# COMPACT_ATOMS: atom_id res chain seq x y z
N VAL A 1 0.73 11.11 -9.90
CA VAL A 1 1.06 10.38 -8.65
C VAL A 1 0.18 10.84 -7.50
N LEU A 2 0.24 12.11 -7.05
CA LEU A 2 -0.58 12.58 -5.90
C LEU A 2 -2.11 12.41 -6.11
N PHE A 3 -2.63 12.73 -7.30
CA PHE A 3 -4.04 12.53 -7.66
C PHE A 3 -4.48 11.06 -7.66
N ILE A 4 -3.56 10.13 -7.93
CA ILE A 4 -3.84 8.69 -7.95
C ILE A 4 -3.92 8.18 -6.50
N LEU A 5 -3.03 8.62 -5.62
CA LEU A 5 -3.01 8.22 -4.21
C LEU A 5 -4.26 8.69 -3.43
N GLU A 6 -4.68 9.95 -3.63
CA GLU A 6 -5.94 10.45 -3.05
C GLU A 6 -7.16 9.67 -3.56
N PHE A 7 -7.13 9.32 -4.85
CA PHE A 7 -8.18 8.53 -5.48
C PHE A 7 -8.23 7.11 -4.91
N GLU A 8 -7.08 6.43 -4.77
CA GLU A 8 -6.94 5.10 -4.20
C GLU A 8 -7.48 5.04 -2.77
N LEU A 9 -7.03 5.94 -1.90
CA LEU A 9 -7.53 6.03 -0.51
C LEU A 9 -9.05 6.22 -0.47
N SER A 10 -9.59 7.06 -1.36
CA SER A 10 -11.03 7.30 -1.45
C SER A 10 -11.81 6.04 -1.84
N VAL A 11 -11.38 5.30 -2.86
CA VAL A 11 -12.09 4.09 -3.30
C VAL A 11 -11.96 2.93 -2.33
N VAL A 12 -10.80 2.79 -1.67
CA VAL A 12 -10.59 1.81 -0.58
C VAL A 12 -11.58 2.08 0.55
N LEU A 13 -11.69 3.33 0.99
CA LEU A 13 -12.63 3.72 2.04
C LEU A 13 -14.10 3.45 1.65
N LYS A 14 -14.48 3.72 0.40
CA LYS A 14 -15.84 3.43 -0.10
C LYS A 14 -16.14 1.93 -0.08
N SER A 15 -15.20 1.10 -0.52
CA SER A 15 -15.33 -0.36 -0.52
C SER A 15 -15.47 -0.91 0.91
N ILE A 16 -14.61 -0.48 1.83
CA ILE A 16 -14.69 -0.91 3.23
C ILE A 16 -16.03 -0.47 3.85
N ARG A 17 -16.49 0.76 3.56
CA ARG A 17 -17.80 1.26 4.02
C ARG A 17 -18.99 0.50 3.42
N SER A 18 -18.86 -0.09 2.24
CA SER A 18 -19.89 -0.97 1.65
C SER A 18 -19.80 -2.42 2.13
N GLY A 19 -18.89 -2.73 3.06
CA GLY A 19 -18.70 -4.08 3.59
C GLY A 19 -17.86 -4.99 2.70
N GLU A 20 -17.07 -4.41 1.78
CA GLU A 20 -16.22 -5.14 0.85
C GLU A 20 -14.74 -4.92 1.20
N ALA A 21 -14.08 -6.01 1.58
CA ALA A 21 -12.64 -6.02 1.80
C ALA A 21 -11.90 -5.75 0.48
N VAL A 22 -10.70 -5.17 0.57
CA VAL A 22 -9.94 -4.70 -0.60
C VAL A 22 -8.62 -5.43 -0.68
N TRP A 23 -8.42 -6.18 -1.76
CA TRP A 23 -7.10 -6.71 -2.09
C TRP A 23 -6.16 -5.55 -2.45
N PHE A 24 -4.92 -5.62 -1.99
CA PHE A 24 -3.91 -4.65 -2.36
C PHE A 24 -2.53 -5.29 -2.46
N GLY A 25 -1.69 -4.69 -3.29
CA GLY A 25 -0.31 -5.05 -3.50
C GLY A 25 0.64 -3.97 -2.99
N CYS A 26 1.68 -4.38 -2.28
CA CYS A 26 2.59 -3.48 -1.57
C CYS A 26 4.01 -4.04 -1.44
N GLU A 27 4.92 -3.21 -0.92
CA GLU A 27 6.24 -3.62 -0.46
C GLU A 27 6.27 -3.83 1.07
N VAL A 28 5.71 -4.95 1.53
CA VAL A 28 5.59 -5.32 2.96
C VAL A 28 6.92 -5.30 3.74
N SER A 29 8.06 -5.43 3.06
CA SER A 29 9.36 -5.53 3.72
C SER A 29 9.87 -4.18 4.27
N LYS A 30 9.35 -3.05 3.77
CA LYS A 30 9.83 -1.72 4.12
C LYS A 30 9.06 -1.19 5.33
N ARG A 31 9.81 -0.58 6.27
CA ARG A 31 9.26 0.11 7.44
C ARG A 31 8.20 -0.69 8.20
N PHE A 32 8.53 -1.97 8.41
CA PHE A 32 7.70 -2.93 9.09
C PHE A 32 8.30 -3.31 10.45
N GLU A 33 7.62 -2.92 11.54
CA GLU A 33 7.91 -3.40 12.89
C GLU A 33 7.24 -4.77 13.07
N ARG A 34 8.07 -5.82 12.98
CA ARG A 34 7.60 -7.21 12.91
C ARG A 34 7.14 -7.78 14.24
N LYS A 35 7.49 -7.20 15.39
CA LYS A 35 7.08 -7.78 16.68
C LYS A 35 5.58 -7.58 16.91
N ASN A 36 5.06 -6.41 16.57
CA ASN A 36 3.67 -6.02 16.84
C ASN A 36 2.81 -5.89 15.58
N GLY A 37 3.38 -6.06 14.39
CA GLY A 37 2.59 -6.07 13.17
C GLY A 37 2.29 -4.66 12.64
N LEU A 38 3.24 -3.73 12.76
CA LEU A 38 3.02 -2.31 12.47
C LEU A 38 3.77 -1.87 11.21
N GLU A 39 3.03 -1.38 10.22
CA GLU A 39 3.55 -0.78 9.00
C GLU A 39 3.44 0.75 9.12
N ASP A 40 4.52 1.36 9.59
CA ASP A 40 4.59 2.76 9.98
C ASP A 40 6.00 3.32 9.70
N LEU A 41 6.06 4.49 9.05
CA LEU A 41 7.31 5.18 8.74
C LEU A 41 8.07 5.59 10.00
N ASP A 42 7.35 5.83 11.10
CA ASP A 42 7.90 6.32 12.36
C ASP A 42 8.13 5.19 13.39
N ALA A 43 7.89 3.92 13.03
CA ALA A 43 8.08 2.80 13.96
C ALA A 43 9.54 2.60 14.40
N HIS A 44 10.51 3.05 13.60
CA HIS A 44 11.93 2.97 13.91
C HIS A 44 12.60 4.33 13.72
N ASP A 45 13.27 4.87 14.73
CA ASP A 45 13.97 6.16 14.61
C ASP A 45 15.41 5.99 14.09
N TYR A 46 15.56 5.80 12.77
CA TYR A 46 16.88 5.64 12.15
C TYR A 46 17.75 6.89 12.26
N ARG A 47 17.12 8.07 12.30
CA ARG A 47 17.87 9.33 12.42
C ARG A 47 18.53 9.43 13.79
N LEU A 48 17.83 9.06 14.86
CA LEU A 48 18.40 9.02 16.20
C LEU A 48 19.61 8.08 16.29
N VAL A 49 19.52 6.90 15.65
CA VAL A 49 20.57 5.87 15.74
C VAL A 49 21.77 6.16 14.83
N PHE A 50 21.52 6.58 13.59
CA PHE A 50 22.55 6.67 12.54
C PHE A 50 22.84 8.10 12.09
N ASN A 51 22.16 9.10 12.66
CA ASN A 51 22.25 10.51 12.27
C ASN A 51 22.08 10.73 10.76
N THR A 52 21.24 9.92 10.11
CA THR A 52 20.98 9.95 8.67
C THR A 52 19.49 9.81 8.41
N ASP A 53 18.97 10.56 7.45
CA ASP A 53 17.59 10.42 6.98
C ASP A 53 17.51 9.36 5.89
N VAL A 54 17.14 8.16 6.29
CA VAL A 54 16.97 7.00 5.39
C VAL A 54 15.56 6.44 5.44
N GLN A 55 14.60 7.14 6.07
CA GLN A 55 13.25 6.59 6.24
C GLN A 55 12.59 6.31 4.91
N VAL A 56 12.61 7.30 4.02
CA VAL A 56 12.06 7.17 2.68
C VAL A 56 13.19 7.32 1.65
N GLY A 57 14.11 8.26 1.89
CA GLY A 57 15.35 8.44 1.13
C GLY A 57 15.16 9.07 -0.24
N LEU A 58 14.42 8.39 -1.12
CA LEU A 58 14.13 8.81 -2.49
C LEU A 58 12.62 8.97 -2.70
N PRO A 59 12.15 9.80 -3.65
CA PRO A 59 10.76 9.79 -4.09
C PRO A 59 10.31 8.41 -4.58
N LYS A 60 9.03 8.08 -4.40
CA LYS A 60 8.47 6.76 -4.78
C LYS A 60 8.76 6.34 -6.23
N ALA A 61 8.68 7.29 -7.17
CA ALA A 61 8.98 7.04 -8.58
C ALA A 61 10.45 6.68 -8.79
N ASP A 62 11.37 7.35 -8.08
CA ASP A 62 12.80 7.07 -8.17
C ASP A 62 13.12 5.73 -7.52
N ARG A 63 12.47 5.38 -6.40
CA ARG A 63 12.64 4.05 -5.78
C ARG A 63 12.24 2.91 -6.72
N LEU A 64 11.17 3.08 -7.49
CA LEU A 64 10.77 2.14 -8.55
C LEU A 64 11.81 2.09 -9.68
N LEU A 65 12.25 3.25 -10.16
CA LEU A 65 13.18 3.34 -11.30
C LEU A 65 14.57 2.78 -10.98
N TYR A 66 15.07 3.03 -9.78
CA TYR A 66 16.39 2.57 -9.32
C TYR A 66 16.36 1.19 -8.65
N GLY A 67 15.21 0.52 -8.59
CA GLY A 67 15.08 -0.82 -8.04
C GLY A 67 15.23 -0.92 -6.52
N ASP A 68 15.04 0.19 -5.79
CA ASP A 68 15.01 0.18 -4.32
C ASP A 68 13.65 -0.32 -3.78
N SER A 69 12.58 -0.18 -4.57
CA SER A 69 11.21 -0.50 -4.17
C SER A 69 10.43 -1.13 -5.31
N CYS A 70 9.66 -2.19 -5.01
CA CYS A 70 8.71 -2.81 -5.93
C CYS A 70 7.62 -3.57 -5.16
N MET A 71 6.58 -4.04 -5.85
CA MET A 71 5.52 -4.82 -5.22
C MET A 71 6.00 -6.24 -4.90
N THR A 72 6.14 -6.56 -3.61
CA THR A 72 6.68 -7.84 -3.13
C THR A 72 5.63 -8.75 -2.48
N HIS A 73 4.48 -8.22 -2.07
CA HIS A 73 3.46 -8.99 -1.36
C HIS A 73 2.05 -8.44 -1.57
N ALA A 74 1.07 -9.31 -1.38
CA ALA A 74 -0.35 -8.97 -1.48
C ALA A 74 -1.09 -9.32 -0.19
N MET A 75 -1.97 -8.43 0.24
CA MET A 75 -2.74 -8.54 1.49
C MET A 75 -4.15 -7.98 1.30
N VAL A 76 -4.96 -7.95 2.37
CA VAL A 76 -6.36 -7.52 2.30
C VAL A 76 -6.67 -6.46 3.35
N PHE A 77 -7.16 -5.29 2.95
CA PHE A 77 -7.74 -4.32 3.86
C PHE A 77 -9.13 -4.76 4.31
N THR A 78 -9.34 -4.81 5.63
CA THR A 78 -10.61 -5.26 6.25
C THR A 78 -11.29 -4.18 7.07
N ALA A 79 -10.55 -3.15 7.52
CA ALA A 79 -11.13 -1.98 8.17
C ALA A 79 -10.23 -0.75 7.98
N ALA A 80 -10.80 0.44 8.18
CA ALA A 80 -10.06 1.70 8.20
C ALA A 80 -10.56 2.57 9.35
N ALA A 81 -9.64 3.23 10.07
CA ALA A 81 -9.98 4.30 11.00
C ALA A 81 -9.89 5.64 10.27
N THR A 82 -10.77 6.57 10.63
CA THR A 82 -10.78 7.92 10.06
C THR A 82 -10.65 9.00 11.13
N ASP A 83 -10.12 10.15 10.74
CA ASP A 83 -10.18 11.36 11.55
C ASP A 83 -11.59 11.99 11.55
N ALA A 84 -11.72 13.15 12.19
CA ALA A 84 -12.98 13.89 12.28
C ALA A 84 -13.49 14.40 10.91
N ASP A 85 -12.60 14.57 9.93
CA ASP A 85 -12.92 15.00 8.57
C ASP A 85 -13.22 13.80 7.65
N GLY A 86 -13.16 12.58 8.18
CA GLY A 86 -13.44 11.35 7.45
C GLY A 86 -12.29 10.86 6.57
N LYS A 87 -11.07 11.38 6.75
CA LYS A 87 -9.86 10.92 6.06
C LYS A 87 -9.29 9.71 6.78
N ALA A 88 -8.77 8.74 6.02
CA ALA A 88 -8.14 7.55 6.58
C ALA A 88 -6.89 7.94 7.38
N THR A 89 -6.71 7.34 8.55
CA THR A 89 -5.49 7.50 9.37
C THR A 89 -4.70 6.19 9.46
N LYS A 90 -5.40 5.06 9.50
CA LYS A 90 -4.80 3.72 9.57
C LYS A 90 -5.79 2.65 9.09
N PHE A 91 -5.24 1.53 8.67
CA PHE A 91 -5.96 0.40 8.10
C PHE A 91 -5.66 -0.87 8.89
N ARG A 92 -6.67 -1.71 9.03
CA ARG A 92 -6.52 -3.09 9.49
C ARG A 92 -6.31 -3.98 8.27
N VAL A 93 -5.22 -4.73 8.29
CA VAL A 93 -4.80 -5.58 7.18
C VAL A 93 -4.85 -7.03 7.63
N GLU A 94 -5.53 -7.88 6.87
CA GLU A 94 -5.44 -9.33 7.00
C GLU A 94 -4.24 -9.81 6.17
N ASN A 95 -3.31 -10.49 6.83
CA ASN A 95 -2.15 -11.12 6.19
C ASN A 95 -2.28 -12.65 6.20
N SER A 96 -1.45 -13.32 5.42
CA SER A 96 -1.51 -14.77 5.18
C SER A 96 -0.31 -15.54 5.74
N TYR A 97 0.46 -14.96 6.67
CA TYR A 97 1.66 -15.61 7.24
C TYR A 97 1.33 -16.65 8.32
N SER A 98 0.46 -16.31 9.27
CA SER A 98 -0.10 -17.24 10.25
C SER A 98 -1.20 -16.55 11.07
N ASP A 99 -1.96 -17.33 11.82
CA ASP A 99 -2.89 -16.84 12.85
C ASP A 99 -2.24 -16.70 14.25
N LYS A 100 -0.94 -16.98 14.36
CA LYS A 100 -0.19 -16.98 15.63
C LYS A 100 0.64 -15.73 15.85
N GLU A 101 0.96 -15.03 14.77
CA GLU A 101 1.71 -13.78 14.81
C GLU A 101 0.77 -12.57 14.96
N TYR A 102 1.31 -11.46 15.48
CA TYR A 102 0.62 -10.17 15.58
C TYR A 102 -0.69 -10.24 16.37
N ASP A 103 -1.77 -9.60 15.90
CA ASP A 103 -3.12 -9.80 16.40
C ASP A 103 -3.86 -10.81 15.50
N LYS A 104 -3.60 -12.11 15.74
CA LYS A 104 -4.21 -13.22 14.99
C LYS A 104 -4.01 -13.10 13.47
N GLY A 105 -2.80 -12.74 13.05
CA GLY A 105 -2.44 -12.56 11.64
C GLY A 105 -2.79 -11.19 11.05
N TYR A 106 -3.37 -10.28 11.84
CA TYR A 106 -3.67 -8.93 11.37
C TYR A 106 -2.52 -7.95 11.63
N LEU A 107 -2.32 -7.06 10.67
CA LEU A 107 -1.39 -5.93 10.75
C LEU A 107 -2.15 -4.61 10.88
N LEU A 108 -1.44 -3.59 11.34
CA LEU A 108 -1.90 -2.20 11.34
C LEU A 108 -1.01 -1.37 10.42
N LEU A 109 -1.61 -0.80 9.39
CA LEU A 109 -0.93 -0.01 8.38
C LEU A 109 -1.33 1.47 8.51
N THR A 110 -0.36 2.37 8.56
CA THR A 110 -0.63 3.82 8.64
C THR A 110 -0.83 4.44 7.26
N GLU A 111 -1.61 5.52 7.18
CA GLU A 111 -1.83 6.21 5.91
C GLU A 111 -0.55 6.74 5.23
N PRO A 112 0.45 7.26 5.96
CA PRO A 112 1.74 7.61 5.36
C PRO A 112 2.45 6.40 4.75
N TRP A 113 2.41 5.24 5.40
CA TRP A 113 2.97 4.01 4.86
C TRP A 113 2.24 3.57 3.59
N PHE A 114 0.90 3.68 3.56
CA PHE A 114 0.10 3.41 2.36
C PHE A 114 0.64 4.19 1.16
N ARG A 115 0.84 5.50 1.33
CA ARG A 115 1.27 6.38 0.23
C ARG A 115 2.62 5.98 -0.33
N GLU A 116 3.54 5.54 0.52
CA GLU A 116 4.91 5.21 0.11
C GLU A 116 5.04 3.81 -0.49
N PHE A 117 4.31 2.82 0.02
CA PHE A 117 4.60 1.40 -0.26
C PHE A 117 3.43 0.58 -0.80
N VAL A 118 2.21 1.12 -0.94
CA VAL A 118 1.11 0.47 -1.68
C VAL A 118 1.15 0.87 -3.14
N PHE A 119 1.07 -0.09 -4.06
CA PHE A 119 1.16 0.16 -5.51
C PHE A 119 -0.14 -0.14 -6.25
N GLU A 120 -0.92 -1.10 -5.75
CA GLU A 120 -2.14 -1.56 -6.42
C GLU A 120 -3.24 -1.82 -5.40
N VAL A 121 -4.48 -1.48 -5.76
CA VAL A 121 -5.69 -1.86 -5.03
C VAL A 121 -6.72 -2.36 -6.02
N VAL A 122 -7.49 -3.38 -5.62
CA VAL A 122 -8.56 -3.95 -6.44
C VAL A 122 -9.90 -3.70 -5.75
N VAL A 123 -10.74 -2.90 -6.40
CA VAL A 123 -12.08 -2.51 -5.90
C VAL A 123 -13.15 -2.79 -6.95
N ASP A 124 -14.40 -2.93 -6.52
CA ASP A 124 -15.53 -3.05 -7.43
C ASP A 124 -15.72 -1.76 -8.25
N LYS A 125 -16.03 -1.91 -9.54
CA LYS A 125 -16.22 -0.80 -10.49
C LYS A 125 -17.26 0.21 -10.03
N LYS A 126 -18.25 -0.18 -9.21
CA LYS A 126 -19.27 0.73 -8.67
C LYS A 126 -18.69 1.85 -7.79
N HIS A 127 -17.49 1.67 -7.26
CA HIS A 127 -16.79 2.67 -6.44
C HIS A 127 -15.97 3.66 -7.27
N VAL A 128 -15.73 3.34 -8.55
CA VAL A 128 -14.84 4.05 -9.47
C VAL A 128 -15.65 5.02 -10.35
N PRO A 129 -15.29 6.32 -10.41
CA PRO A 129 -15.93 7.28 -11.30
C PRO A 129 -15.78 6.88 -12.76
N GLN A 130 -16.79 7.21 -13.58
CA GLN A 130 -16.79 6.88 -15.02
C GLN A 130 -15.54 7.40 -15.74
N ALA A 131 -15.09 8.61 -15.43
CA ALA A 131 -13.88 9.19 -16.03
C ALA A 131 -12.61 8.35 -15.83
N VAL A 132 -12.53 7.54 -14.76
CA VAL A 132 -11.43 6.60 -14.55
C VAL A 132 -11.70 5.27 -15.26
N LEU A 133 -12.96 4.80 -15.28
CA LEU A 133 -13.33 3.60 -16.04
C LEU A 133 -13.12 3.77 -17.56
N ASP A 134 -13.22 4.98 -18.08
CA ASP A 134 -12.99 5.29 -19.49
C ASP A 134 -11.53 5.02 -19.91
N VAL A 135 -10.59 4.90 -18.97
CA VAL A 135 -9.21 4.47 -19.24
C VAL A 135 -9.17 3.06 -19.83
N PHE A 136 -10.12 2.18 -19.50
CA PHE A 136 -10.20 0.83 -20.07
C PHE A 136 -10.50 0.82 -21.59
N ALA A 137 -10.99 1.92 -22.15
CA ALA A 137 -11.25 2.03 -23.58
C ALA A 137 -10.03 2.52 -24.38
N GLN A 138 -8.95 2.92 -23.71
CA GLN A 138 -7.73 3.39 -24.34
C GLN A 138 -6.83 2.22 -24.72
N GLU A 139 -5.93 2.44 -25.69
CA GLU A 139 -4.90 1.46 -26.01
C GLU A 139 -3.91 1.35 -24.85
N PRO A 140 -3.64 0.15 -24.29
CA PRO A 140 -2.77 -0.01 -23.15
C PRO A 140 -1.32 0.30 -23.54
N THR A 141 -0.62 1.04 -22.67
CA THR A 141 0.82 1.21 -22.82
C THR A 141 1.53 -0.10 -22.49
N VAL A 142 2.21 -0.68 -23.48
CA VAL A 142 3.00 -1.90 -23.30
C VAL A 142 4.32 -1.55 -22.61
N LEU A 143 4.46 -2.00 -21.38
CA LEU A 143 5.70 -1.88 -20.60
C LEU A 143 6.64 -3.05 -20.92
N PRO A 144 7.97 -2.86 -20.76
CA PRO A 144 8.91 -3.95 -20.91
C PRO A 144 8.66 -5.07 -19.89
N ALA A 145 9.01 -6.31 -20.22
CA ALA A 145 8.74 -7.48 -19.37
C ALA A 145 9.42 -7.42 -17.99
N TRP A 146 10.45 -6.58 -17.82
CA TRP A 146 11.18 -6.37 -16.56
C TRP A 146 10.73 -5.11 -15.80
N ASP A 147 9.63 -4.47 -16.21
CA ASP A 147 9.10 -3.31 -15.52
C ASP A 147 8.67 -3.66 -14.07
N PRO A 148 9.03 -2.85 -13.07
CA PRO A 148 8.70 -3.13 -11.66
C PRO A 148 7.20 -3.10 -11.37
N MET A 149 6.36 -2.55 -12.25
CA MET A 149 4.90 -2.62 -12.11
C MET A 149 4.32 -3.99 -12.51
N GLY A 150 5.12 -4.86 -13.14
CA GLY A 150 4.73 -6.23 -13.48
C GLY A 150 4.99 -7.25 -12.35
N THR A 151 5.69 -6.88 -11.28
CA THR A 151 6.00 -7.80 -10.18
C THR A 151 4.78 -8.06 -9.33
N LEU A 152 4.13 -9.20 -9.50
CA LEU A 152 3.12 -9.73 -8.57
C LEU A 152 3.81 -10.62 -7.54
N ALA A 153 4.03 -10.09 -6.35
CA ALA A 153 4.60 -10.83 -5.21
C ALA A 153 5.92 -11.56 -5.56
N CYS A 154 6.88 -10.82 -6.15
CA CYS A 154 8.18 -11.38 -6.48
C CYS A 154 8.88 -11.87 -5.20
N PRO A 155 9.39 -13.12 -5.14
CA PRO A 155 10.14 -13.59 -3.98
C PRO A 155 11.36 -12.69 -3.78
N VAL A 156 11.41 -12.03 -2.63
CA VAL A 156 12.61 -11.33 -2.15
C VAL A 156 13.68 -12.40 -1.98
N HIS A 157 14.69 -12.39 -2.86
CA HIS A 157 15.89 -13.22 -2.74
C HIS A 157 16.79 -12.72 -1.62
#